data_AF-A0A497S185-F1
#
_entry.id   AF-A0A497S185-F1
#
_cell.length_a   1.000
_cell.length_b   1.000
_cell.length_c   1.000
_cell.angle_alpha   90.00
_cell.angle_beta   90.00
_cell.angle_gamma   90.00
#
_symmetry.space_group_name_H-M   'P 1'
#
loop_
_entity.id
_entity.type
_entity.pdbx_description
1 polymer ?
#
loop_
_entity_poly.entity_id
_entity_poly.type
_entity_poly.pdbx_seq_one_letter_code
_entity_poly.pdbx_strand_id
1 'polypeptide(L)'
;MRSMKGQTTVEMIIVVALILIVFTVSVLVAHRKTVESNDFKMMLDAKRIAQSIADNINTIAEQGPGYYRYFTLPPYISGGYDYNISIYGNFVEITWESRYGEQGYITQIVTGNATKYCLDKGGNTKNKVFNYNERILVTCNRADLMLLGDSFKPETAKNGTDVNISIDVLNYGILDVPDTTRFNVTFRNNILGNYTYTIQGLHADRRKTAYAFIDSSKTSNPGTYSIYINITEYPTQPINESYKGDNWYNATLTITT
;
A
#
# COMPACT_ATOMS: atom_id res chain seq x y z
N MET A 1 -8.41 -70.57 -52.00
CA MET A 1 -7.80 -69.27 -52.33
C MET A 1 -8.01 -68.33 -51.16
N ARG A 2 -6.94 -68.03 -50.39
CA ARG A 2 -6.99 -67.12 -49.25
C ARG A 2 -7.24 -65.70 -49.77
N SER A 3 -8.23 -65.00 -49.20
CA SER A 3 -8.63 -63.65 -49.61
C SER A 3 -7.49 -62.65 -49.34
N MET A 4 -6.69 -62.33 -50.35
CA MET A 4 -5.63 -61.32 -50.27
C MET A 4 -6.16 -59.91 -49.94
N LYS A 5 -7.44 -59.65 -50.23
CA LYS A 5 -8.08 -58.35 -49.96
C LYS A 5 -8.29 -58.07 -48.46
N GLY A 6 -8.47 -59.10 -47.65
CA GLY A 6 -8.64 -58.95 -46.20
C GLY A 6 -7.33 -58.67 -45.45
N GLN A 7 -6.18 -59.04 -46.03
CA GLN A 7 -4.88 -58.79 -45.42
C GLN A 7 -4.49 -57.31 -45.50
N THR A 8 -4.71 -56.67 -46.66
CA THR A 8 -4.39 -55.25 -46.87
C THR A 8 -5.21 -54.32 -45.98
N THR A 9 -6.48 -54.63 -45.72
CA THR A 9 -7.32 -53.81 -44.84
C THR A 9 -6.87 -53.88 -43.39
N VAL A 10 -6.46 -55.06 -42.92
CA VAL A 10 -5.91 -55.25 -41.56
C VAL A 10 -4.59 -54.49 -41.40
N GLU A 11 -3.69 -54.58 -42.39
CA GLU A 11 -2.42 -53.84 -42.39
C GLU A 11 -2.65 -52.32 -42.34
N MET A 12 -3.61 -51.80 -43.13
CA MET A 12 -3.96 -50.38 -43.11
C MET A 12 -4.51 -49.93 -41.74
N ILE A 13 -5.37 -50.73 -41.11
CA ILE A 13 -5.91 -50.42 -39.77
C ILE A 13 -4.78 -50.37 -38.74
N ILE A 14 -3.83 -51.31 -38.80
CA ILE A 14 -2.68 -51.33 -37.88
C ILE A 14 -1.81 -50.09 -38.06
N VAL A 15 -1.55 -49.68 -39.30
CA VAL A 15 -0.76 -48.46 -39.59
C VAL A 15 -1.48 -47.22 -39.06
N VAL A 16 -2.78 -47.08 -39.31
CA VAL A 16 -3.57 -45.95 -38.78
C VAL A 16 -3.58 -45.95 -37.26
N ALA A 17 -3.76 -47.11 -36.62
CA ALA A 17 -3.74 -47.24 -35.17
C ALA A 17 -2.38 -46.82 -34.58
N LEU A 18 -1.28 -47.22 -35.22
CA LEU A 18 0.07 -46.83 -34.78
C LEU A 18 0.29 -45.31 -34.91
N ILE A 19 -0.16 -44.71 -36.02
CA ILE A 19 -0.10 -43.25 -36.21
C ILE A 19 -0.92 -42.54 -35.12
N LEU A 20 -2.12 -43.03 -34.82
CA LEU A 20 -2.96 -42.46 -33.77
C LEU A 20 -2.30 -42.54 -32.39
N ILE A 21 -1.66 -43.67 -32.05
CA ILE A 21 -0.92 -43.81 -30.78
C ILE A 21 0.21 -42.78 -30.68
N VAL A 22 1.04 -42.67 -31.73
CA VAL A 22 2.14 -41.69 -31.77
C VAL A 22 1.61 -40.27 -31.65
N PHE A 23 0.51 -39.96 -32.34
CA PHE A 23 -0.15 -38.67 -32.26
C PHE A 23 -0.67 -38.37 -30.85
N THR A 24 -1.36 -39.31 -30.21
CA THR A 24 -1.87 -39.16 -28.83
C THR A 24 -0.73 -38.91 -27.84
N VAL A 25 0.36 -39.68 -27.92
CA VAL A 25 1.53 -39.46 -27.06
C VAL A 25 2.13 -38.07 -27.28
N SER A 26 2.24 -37.63 -28.54
CA SER A 26 2.76 -36.31 -28.88
C SER A 26 1.90 -35.18 -28.31
N VAL A 27 0.58 -35.30 -28.43
CA VAL A 27 -0.37 -34.32 -27.86
C VAL A 27 -0.28 -34.28 -26.34
N LEU A 28 -0.16 -35.43 -25.66
CA LEU A 28 -0.01 -35.48 -24.20
C LEU A 28 1.29 -34.81 -23.73
N VAL A 29 2.40 -35.03 -24.43
CA VAL A 29 3.69 -34.38 -24.13
C VAL A 29 3.61 -32.88 -24.37
N ALA A 30 3.04 -32.46 -25.51
CA ALA A 30 2.85 -31.05 -25.83
C ALA A 30 1.99 -30.34 -24.78
N HIS A 31 0.89 -30.97 -24.36
CA HIS A 31 0.03 -30.43 -23.31
C HIS A 31 0.80 -30.26 -21.99
N ARG A 32 1.53 -31.29 -21.54
CA ARG A 32 2.34 -31.20 -20.31
C ARG A 32 3.36 -30.06 -20.36
N LYS A 33 4.05 -29.90 -21.49
CA LYS A 33 5.04 -28.82 -21.69
C LYS A 33 4.42 -27.44 -21.73
N THR A 34 3.23 -27.29 -22.31
CA THR A 34 2.48 -26.03 -22.27
C THR A 34 2.13 -25.64 -20.84
N VAL A 35 1.67 -26.58 -20.01
CA VAL A 35 1.33 -26.24 -18.62
C VAL A 35 2.58 -25.91 -17.80
N GLU A 36 3.66 -26.68 -17.94
CA GLU A 36 4.96 -26.36 -17.30
C GLU A 36 5.49 -24.98 -17.72
N SER A 37 5.36 -24.63 -19.00
CA SER A 37 5.74 -23.31 -19.53
C SER A 37 4.91 -22.19 -18.89
N ASN A 38 3.60 -22.41 -18.71
CA ASN A 38 2.73 -21.43 -18.07
C ASN A 38 3.08 -21.25 -16.58
N ASP A 39 3.33 -22.34 -15.85
CA ASP A 39 3.76 -22.29 -14.45
C ASP A 39 5.08 -21.51 -14.29
N PHE A 40 6.03 -21.76 -15.19
CA PHE A 40 7.29 -21.03 -15.20
C PHE A 40 7.10 -19.53 -15.50
N LYS A 41 6.21 -19.17 -16.43
CA LYS A 41 5.87 -17.77 -16.71
C LYS A 41 5.23 -17.07 -15.51
N MET A 42 4.32 -17.75 -14.81
CA MET A 42 3.71 -17.25 -13.57
C MET A 42 4.77 -16.93 -12.52
N MET A 43 5.70 -17.86 -12.28
CA MET A 43 6.81 -17.65 -11.35
C MET A 43 7.71 -16.47 -11.75
N LEU A 44 8.04 -16.33 -13.04
CA LEU A 44 8.84 -15.19 -13.54
C LEU A 44 8.11 -13.85 -13.37
N ASP A 45 6.80 -13.81 -13.58
CA ASP A 45 6.01 -12.61 -13.35
C ASP A 45 5.93 -12.25 -11.87
N ALA A 46 5.66 -13.21 -10.99
CA ALA A 46 5.67 -13.00 -9.55
C ALA A 46 7.03 -12.47 -9.08
N LYS A 47 8.13 -13.07 -9.58
CA LYS A 47 9.49 -12.58 -9.33
C LYS A 47 9.69 -11.15 -9.79
N ARG A 48 9.30 -10.82 -11.02
CA ARG A 48 9.42 -9.46 -11.58
C ARG A 48 8.64 -8.44 -10.75
N ILE A 49 7.43 -8.78 -10.32
CA ILE A 49 6.59 -7.91 -9.49
C ILE A 49 7.23 -7.70 -8.12
N ALA A 50 7.63 -8.78 -7.45
CA ALA A 50 8.28 -8.72 -6.14
C ALA A 50 9.55 -7.87 -6.19
N GLN A 51 10.40 -8.09 -7.21
CA GLN A 51 11.63 -7.32 -7.43
C GLN A 51 11.33 -5.84 -7.72
N SER A 52 10.34 -5.53 -8.56
CA SER A 52 9.95 -4.15 -8.83
C SER A 52 9.53 -3.41 -7.55
N ILE A 53 8.73 -4.03 -6.69
CA ILE A 53 8.34 -3.45 -5.40
C ILE A 53 9.57 -3.26 -4.50
N ALA A 54 10.42 -4.29 -4.40
CA ALA A 54 11.62 -4.25 -3.59
C ALA A 54 12.59 -3.17 -4.05
N ASP A 55 12.82 -3.03 -5.35
CA ASP A 55 13.72 -2.03 -5.94
C ASP A 55 13.22 -0.61 -5.66
N ASN A 56 11.90 -0.38 -5.73
CA ASN A 56 11.31 0.91 -5.36
C ASN A 56 11.53 1.19 -3.87
N ILE A 57 11.25 0.23 -2.98
CA ILE A 57 11.49 0.37 -1.53
C ILE A 57 12.97 0.64 -1.25
N ASN A 58 13.88 -0.13 -1.84
CA ASN A 58 15.31 0.00 -1.65
C ASN A 58 15.83 1.35 -2.14
N THR A 59 15.38 1.79 -3.33
CA THR A 59 15.74 3.11 -3.85
C THR A 59 15.30 4.21 -2.89
N ILE A 60 14.07 4.15 -2.38
CA ILE A 60 13.56 5.14 -1.40
C ILE A 60 14.33 5.08 -0.07
N ALA A 61 14.75 3.90 0.36
CA ALA A 61 15.58 3.71 1.55
C ALA A 61 16.94 4.43 1.40
N GLU A 62 17.58 4.26 0.24
CA GLU A 62 18.91 4.80 -0.05
C GLU A 62 18.92 6.32 -0.23
N GLN A 63 17.86 6.90 -0.81
CA GLN A 63 17.79 8.36 -1.06
C GLN A 63 17.52 9.17 0.21
N GLY A 64 16.90 8.57 1.23
CA GLY A 64 16.62 9.21 2.51
C GLY A 64 15.29 10.00 2.58
N PRO A 65 15.05 10.70 3.70
CA PRO A 65 13.78 11.33 4.02
C PRO A 65 13.32 12.38 2.98
N GLY A 66 12.02 12.40 2.72
CA GLY A 66 11.38 13.34 1.78
C GLY A 66 11.41 12.90 0.31
N TYR A 67 12.17 11.86 -0.04
CA TYR A 67 12.14 11.28 -1.37
C TYR A 67 10.93 10.34 -1.55
N TYR A 68 10.32 10.37 -2.74
CA TYR A 68 9.21 9.49 -3.11
C TYR A 68 9.29 9.09 -4.58
N ARG A 69 8.64 7.97 -4.90
CA ARG A 69 8.48 7.47 -6.27
C ARG A 69 7.11 6.86 -6.48
N TYR A 70 6.68 6.92 -7.74
CA TYR A 70 5.47 6.25 -8.19
C TYR A 70 5.83 4.99 -8.97
N PHE A 71 5.02 3.95 -8.83
CA PHE A 71 5.13 2.71 -9.60
C PHE A 71 3.75 2.12 -9.86
N THR A 72 3.65 1.24 -10.84
CA THR A 72 2.40 0.56 -11.19
C THR A 72 2.58 -0.95 -11.07
N LEU A 73 1.47 -1.66 -10.90
CA LEU A 73 1.46 -3.11 -10.75
C LEU A 73 0.51 -3.71 -11.79
N PRO A 74 0.83 -4.85 -12.41
CA PRO A 74 -0.09 -5.49 -13.34
C PRO A 74 -1.34 -5.98 -12.58
N PRO A 75 -2.53 -6.02 -13.22
CA PRO A 75 -3.74 -6.52 -12.56
C PRO A 75 -3.63 -8.01 -12.22
N TYR A 76 -2.97 -8.79 -13.08
CA TYR A 76 -2.82 -10.24 -12.99
C TYR A 76 -1.38 -10.65 -13.32
N ILE A 77 -0.98 -11.84 -12.88
CA ILE A 77 0.21 -12.52 -13.43
C ILE A 77 -0.14 -13.30 -14.71
N SER A 78 0.87 -13.80 -15.42
CA SER A 78 0.70 -14.66 -16.61
C SER A 78 -0.38 -15.72 -16.42
N GLY A 79 -1.24 -15.90 -17.42
CA GLY A 79 -2.38 -16.82 -17.33
C GLY A 79 -3.65 -16.22 -16.72
N GLY A 80 -3.62 -14.95 -16.30
CA GLY A 80 -4.79 -14.25 -15.78
C GLY A 80 -5.10 -14.56 -14.32
N TYR A 81 -4.10 -15.05 -13.57
CA TYR A 81 -4.27 -15.38 -12.17
C TYR A 81 -4.15 -14.14 -11.29
N ASP A 82 -5.03 -14.06 -10.29
CA ASP A 82 -4.90 -13.11 -9.20
C ASP A 82 -3.71 -13.47 -8.31
N TYR A 83 -3.13 -12.46 -7.67
CA TYR A 83 -2.00 -12.62 -6.77
C TYR A 83 -2.13 -11.68 -5.58
N ASN A 84 -1.64 -12.07 -4.41
CA ASN A 84 -1.60 -11.24 -3.22
C ASN A 84 -0.19 -10.70 -3.00
N ILE A 85 -0.11 -9.54 -2.34
CA ILE A 85 1.14 -8.86 -2.05
C ILE A 85 1.23 -8.65 -0.55
N SER A 86 2.29 -9.14 0.06
CA SER A 86 2.58 -8.98 1.48
C SER A 86 3.95 -8.34 1.65
N ILE A 87 4.05 -7.41 2.60
CA ILE A 87 5.32 -6.80 3.01
C ILE A 87 5.39 -6.98 4.51
N TYR A 88 6.41 -7.70 4.98
CA TYR A 88 6.60 -7.98 6.41
C TYR A 88 8.10 -8.10 6.72
N GLY A 89 8.49 -7.55 7.87
CA GLY A 89 9.90 -7.43 8.22
C GLY A 89 10.68 -6.76 7.09
N ASN A 90 11.63 -7.49 6.52
CA ASN A 90 12.44 -7.08 5.38
C ASN A 90 12.15 -7.91 4.12
N PHE A 91 10.94 -8.43 3.96
CA PHE A 91 10.54 -9.23 2.80
C PHE A 91 9.33 -8.66 2.07
N VAL A 92 9.34 -8.86 0.76
CA VAL A 92 8.18 -8.70 -0.12
C VAL A 92 7.82 -10.08 -0.66
N GLU A 93 6.58 -10.49 -0.44
CA GLU A 93 6.06 -11.78 -0.86
C GLU A 93 4.89 -11.58 -1.83
N ILE A 94 4.93 -12.33 -2.92
CA ILE A 94 3.86 -12.45 -3.90
C ILE A 94 3.32 -13.88 -3.81
N THR A 95 2.06 -14.06 -3.41
CA THR A 95 1.41 -15.37 -3.42
C THR A 95 0.31 -15.44 -4.48
N TRP A 96 0.08 -16.62 -5.06
CA TRP A 96 -0.97 -16.83 -6.04
C TRP A 96 -1.46 -18.28 -6.00
N GLU A 97 -2.71 -18.49 -6.42
CA GLU A 97 -3.27 -19.83 -6.53
C GLU A 97 -2.87 -20.45 -7.87
N SER A 98 -2.25 -21.62 -7.85
CA SER A 98 -1.89 -22.39 -9.04
C SER A 98 -2.63 -23.72 -9.08
N ARG A 99 -2.46 -24.48 -10.16
CA ARG A 99 -2.97 -25.86 -10.23
C ARG A 99 -2.41 -26.81 -9.16
N TYR A 100 -1.29 -26.44 -8.55
CA TYR A 100 -0.62 -27.20 -7.49
C TYR A 100 -0.94 -26.66 -6.08
N GLY A 101 -1.92 -25.76 -5.98
CA GLY A 101 -2.24 -25.03 -4.75
C GLY A 101 -1.57 -23.66 -4.70
N GLU A 102 -1.59 -23.05 -3.51
CA GLU A 102 -0.94 -21.78 -3.24
C GLU A 102 0.56 -21.86 -3.49
N GLN A 103 1.09 -20.90 -4.24
CA GLN A 103 2.51 -20.72 -4.52
C GLN A 103 2.94 -19.32 -4.07
N GLY A 104 4.23 -19.15 -3.82
CA GLY A 104 4.79 -17.89 -3.35
C GLY A 104 6.17 -17.61 -3.93
N TYR A 105 6.45 -16.33 -4.15
CA TYR A 105 7.81 -15.84 -4.42
C TYR A 105 8.14 -14.74 -3.43
N ILE A 106 9.30 -14.87 -2.78
CA ILE A 106 9.78 -13.96 -1.75
C ILE A 106 11.06 -13.30 -2.23
N THR A 107 11.17 -11.98 -2.02
CA THR A 107 12.42 -11.23 -2.18
C THR A 107 12.68 -10.38 -0.94
N GLN A 108 13.95 -10.12 -0.68
CA GLN A 108 14.38 -9.29 0.45
C GLN A 108 14.48 -7.81 0.05
N ILE A 109 14.15 -6.92 0.98
CA ILE A 109 14.39 -5.48 0.92
C ILE A 109 15.49 -5.08 1.91
N VAL A 110 16.15 -3.94 1.65
CA VAL A 110 17.32 -3.47 2.44
C VAL A 110 16.94 -2.97 3.83
N THR A 111 15.68 -2.61 4.04
CA THR A 111 15.17 -2.08 5.32
C THR A 111 14.06 -2.95 5.89
N GLY A 112 14.00 -3.05 7.22
CA GLY A 112 12.88 -3.65 7.95
C GLY A 112 11.77 -2.65 8.31
N ASN A 113 11.95 -1.36 7.98
CA ASN A 113 11.03 -0.27 8.36
C ASN A 113 10.06 0.11 7.22
N ALA A 114 9.62 -0.88 6.44
CA ALA A 114 8.64 -0.70 5.37
C ALA A 114 7.23 -1.07 5.86
N THR A 115 6.29 -0.14 5.78
CA THR A 115 4.87 -0.39 6.07
C THR A 115 4.05 -0.30 4.79
N LYS A 116 3.28 -1.36 4.50
CA LYS A 116 2.27 -1.36 3.44
C LYS A 116 0.93 -0.92 4.00
N TYR A 117 0.40 0.21 3.53
CA TYR A 117 -0.97 0.61 3.82
C TYR A 117 -1.94 -0.04 2.85
N CYS A 118 -1.71 0.13 1.55
CA CYS A 118 -2.44 -0.54 0.49
C CYS A 118 -1.60 -0.58 -0.79
N LEU A 119 -2.02 -1.44 -1.73
CA LEU A 119 -1.46 -1.53 -3.06
C LEU A 119 -2.58 -1.78 -4.06
N ASP A 120 -2.73 -0.89 -5.02
CA ASP A 120 -3.65 -1.08 -6.14
C ASP A 120 -2.94 -1.86 -7.26
N LYS A 121 -3.67 -2.80 -7.84
CA LYS A 121 -3.26 -3.54 -9.02
C LYS A 121 -3.95 -2.94 -10.25
N GLY A 122 -3.29 -3.01 -11.39
CA GLY A 122 -3.77 -2.44 -12.66
C GLY A 122 -2.76 -1.46 -13.23
N GLY A 123 -2.44 -1.59 -14.52
CA GLY A 123 -1.41 -0.76 -15.16
C GLY A 123 -1.69 0.75 -15.17
N ASN A 124 -2.95 1.15 -14.90
CA ASN A 124 -3.38 2.54 -14.88
C ASN A 124 -3.44 3.14 -13.46
N THR A 125 -3.32 2.33 -12.41
CA THR A 125 -3.31 2.81 -11.03
C THR A 125 -1.87 2.98 -10.56
N LYS A 126 -1.59 4.12 -9.93
CA LYS A 126 -0.28 4.40 -9.35
C LYS A 126 -0.29 4.00 -7.89
N ASN A 127 0.82 3.44 -7.46
CA ASN A 127 1.19 3.30 -6.06
C ASN A 127 2.34 4.26 -5.78
N LYS A 128 2.50 4.66 -4.54
CA LYS A 128 3.57 5.56 -4.11
C LYS A 128 4.36 4.91 -2.99
N VAL A 129 5.69 4.97 -3.10
CA VAL A 129 6.61 4.65 -2.01
C VAL A 129 7.28 5.96 -1.61
N PHE A 130 7.33 6.24 -0.31
CA PHE A 130 8.00 7.44 0.19
C PHE A 130 8.71 7.18 1.53
N ASN A 131 9.73 7.98 1.79
CA ASN A 131 10.50 7.94 3.03
C ASN A 131 10.06 9.10 3.94
N TYR A 132 9.40 8.76 5.04
CA TYR A 132 9.03 9.71 6.09
C TYR A 132 9.84 9.45 7.34
N ASN A 133 10.83 10.31 7.62
CA ASN A 133 11.69 10.19 8.80
C ASN A 133 12.22 8.76 8.99
N GLU A 134 12.82 8.19 7.94
CA GLU A 134 13.40 6.83 7.90
C GLU A 134 12.37 5.68 7.90
N ARG A 135 11.08 5.98 7.93
CA ARG A 135 9.99 5.02 7.74
C ARG A 135 9.56 5.01 6.28
N ILE A 136 9.63 3.84 5.66
CA ILE A 136 9.16 3.67 4.28
C ILE A 136 7.69 3.31 4.30
N LEU A 137 6.90 4.10 3.59
CA LEU A 137 5.46 3.97 3.55
C LEU A 137 5.03 3.70 2.10
N VAL A 138 4.18 2.70 1.91
CA VAL A 138 3.66 2.30 0.61
C VAL A 138 2.15 2.52 0.58
N THR A 139 1.71 3.43 -0.31
CA THR A 139 0.31 3.84 -0.47
C THR A 139 -0.22 3.52 -1.86
N CYS A 140 -1.54 3.44 -1.96
CA CYS A 140 -2.24 3.17 -3.21
C CYS A 140 -2.82 4.46 -3.82
N ASN A 141 -3.64 4.34 -4.86
CA ASN A 141 -4.11 5.47 -5.67
C ASN A 141 -5.26 6.23 -4.97
N ARG A 142 -4.97 6.78 -3.79
CA ARG A 142 -5.91 7.45 -2.89
C ARG A 142 -5.28 8.69 -2.27
N ALA A 143 -6.10 9.53 -1.63
CA ALA A 143 -5.60 10.54 -0.71
C ALA A 143 -5.06 9.85 0.56
N ASP A 144 -4.31 10.57 1.37
CA ASP A 144 -3.83 10.02 2.64
C ASP A 144 -3.44 11.15 3.57
N LEU A 145 -4.27 11.44 4.56
CA LEU A 145 -4.02 12.51 5.52
C LEU A 145 -3.20 11.93 6.69
N MET A 146 -2.23 12.71 7.16
CA MET A 146 -1.43 12.34 8.32
C MET A 146 -1.12 13.56 9.17
N LEU A 147 -1.18 13.38 10.49
CA LEU A 147 -0.69 14.34 11.45
C LEU A 147 0.83 14.21 11.59
N LEU A 148 1.56 15.29 11.34
CA LEU A 148 3.02 15.32 11.48
C LEU A 148 3.38 15.59 12.94
N GLY A 149 3.64 14.54 13.72
CA GLY A 149 3.88 14.69 15.16
C GLY A 149 5.05 15.60 15.54
N ASP A 150 6.08 15.66 14.70
CA ASP A 150 7.26 16.53 14.81
C ASP A 150 6.97 18.01 14.51
N SER A 151 5.80 18.31 13.96
CA SER A 151 5.34 19.67 13.70
C SER A 151 4.55 20.29 14.87
N PHE A 152 4.23 19.51 15.91
CA PHE A 152 3.43 20.00 17.04
C PHE A 152 4.18 21.10 17.81
N LYS A 153 3.57 22.28 17.93
CA LYS A 153 4.17 23.42 18.63
C LYS A 153 3.11 24.28 19.33
N PRO A 154 3.45 24.98 20.43
CA PRO A 154 4.65 24.75 21.23
C PRO A 154 4.52 23.48 22.09
N GLU A 155 5.65 22.86 22.43
CA GLU A 155 5.71 21.75 23.40
C GLU A 155 5.74 22.25 24.85
N THR A 156 6.10 23.52 25.05
CA THR A 156 6.20 24.16 26.37
C THR A 156 5.51 25.52 26.37
N ALA A 157 4.79 25.84 27.44
CA ALA A 157 4.17 27.14 27.65
C ALA A 157 4.44 27.65 29.07
N LYS A 158 4.29 28.96 29.27
CA LYS A 158 4.39 29.58 30.60
C LYS A 158 3.02 29.60 31.28
N ASN A 159 3.04 29.41 32.60
CA ASN A 159 1.88 29.49 33.46
C ASN A 159 1.17 30.85 33.30
N GLY A 160 -0.16 30.81 33.14
CA GLY A 160 -1.01 32.00 33.05
C GLY A 160 -0.85 32.80 31.76
N THR A 161 -0.39 32.16 30.68
CA THR A 161 -0.28 32.78 29.35
C THR A 161 -1.22 32.12 28.34
N ASP A 162 -1.70 32.92 27.39
CA ASP A 162 -2.46 32.42 26.25
C ASP A 162 -1.53 31.63 25.32
N VAL A 163 -1.98 30.45 24.88
CA VAL A 163 -1.16 29.54 24.07
C VAL A 163 -1.91 29.19 22.79
N ASN A 164 -1.26 29.42 21.66
CA ASN A 164 -1.74 28.92 20.37
C ASN A 164 -0.93 27.67 20.01
N ILE A 165 -1.57 26.50 20.09
CA ILE A 165 -0.97 25.24 19.66
C ILE A 165 -1.27 25.01 18.17
N SER A 166 -0.36 24.34 17.47
CA SER A 166 -0.44 24.06 16.06
C SER A 166 0.13 22.69 15.72
N ILE A 167 -0.42 22.04 14.70
CA ILE A 167 0.10 20.82 14.10
C ILE A 167 -0.14 20.83 12.59
N ASP A 168 0.82 20.34 11.81
CA ASP A 168 0.69 20.17 10.37
C ASP A 168 -0.06 18.88 10.03
N VAL A 169 -1.00 19.01 9.11
CA VAL A 169 -1.62 17.91 8.38
C VAL A 169 -0.98 17.85 6.99
N LEU A 170 -0.48 16.69 6.60
CA LEU A 170 0.06 16.41 5.27
C LEU A 170 -0.90 15.49 4.52
N ASN A 171 -1.22 15.81 3.25
CA ASN A 171 -1.76 14.80 2.35
C ASN A 171 -0.59 14.14 1.61
N TYR A 172 -0.18 12.97 2.04
CA TYR A 172 0.94 12.24 1.42
C TYR A 172 0.46 11.21 0.39
N GLY A 173 -0.86 11.09 0.21
CA GLY A 173 -1.47 10.30 -0.85
C GLY A 173 -1.10 10.78 -2.25
N ILE A 174 -1.59 10.03 -3.24
CA ILE A 174 -1.39 10.33 -4.67
C ILE A 174 -2.47 11.30 -5.16
N LEU A 175 -3.66 11.22 -4.58
CA LEU A 175 -4.80 12.03 -4.98
C LEU A 175 -4.98 13.24 -4.08
N ASP A 176 -5.43 14.33 -4.68
CA ASP A 176 -5.86 15.52 -3.96
C ASP A 176 -7.14 15.24 -3.17
N VAL A 177 -7.25 15.83 -1.98
CA VAL A 177 -8.54 16.05 -1.34
C VAL A 177 -9.15 17.30 -1.99
N PRO A 178 -10.30 17.19 -2.71
CA PRO A 178 -10.87 18.31 -3.44
C PRO A 178 -11.14 19.53 -2.57
N ASP A 179 -11.01 20.73 -3.12
CA ASP A 179 -11.33 21.98 -2.40
C ASP A 179 -12.80 22.11 -2.00
N THR A 180 -13.69 21.28 -2.55
CA THR A 180 -15.09 21.20 -2.13
C THR A 180 -15.30 20.30 -0.90
N THR A 181 -14.31 19.50 -0.53
CA THR A 181 -14.32 18.60 0.62
C THR A 181 -13.72 19.28 1.82
N ARG A 182 -14.40 19.16 2.97
CA ARG A 182 -13.90 19.65 4.26
C ARG A 182 -13.59 18.48 5.18
N PHE A 183 -12.64 18.68 6.09
CA PHE A 183 -12.37 17.78 7.20
C PHE A 183 -11.89 18.58 8.41
N ASN A 184 -11.97 17.97 9.58
CA ASN A 184 -11.77 18.63 10.86
C ASN A 184 -10.58 18.02 11.60
N VAL A 185 -9.66 18.87 12.05
CA VAL A 185 -8.63 18.51 13.02
C VAL A 185 -9.15 18.86 14.41
N THR A 186 -9.42 17.85 15.24
CA THR A 186 -9.95 18.04 16.58
C THR A 186 -8.86 17.83 17.61
N PHE A 187 -8.69 18.81 18.47
CA PHE A 187 -7.79 18.81 19.62
C PHE A 187 -8.63 18.57 20.88
N ARG A 188 -8.25 17.57 21.67
CA ARG A 188 -8.97 17.15 22.88
C ARG A 188 -8.01 17.00 24.07
N ASN A 189 -8.27 17.74 25.13
CA ASN A 189 -7.65 17.56 26.45
C ASN A 189 -8.53 18.19 27.55
N ASN A 190 -8.25 17.90 28.81
CA ASN A 190 -8.89 18.49 29.98
C ASN A 190 -8.77 20.03 30.06
N ILE A 191 -7.66 20.64 29.63
CA ILE A 191 -7.50 22.11 29.65
C ILE A 191 -8.20 22.77 28.46
N LEU A 192 -8.08 22.19 27.27
CA LEU A 192 -8.63 22.78 26.04
C LEU A 192 -10.14 22.54 25.92
N GLY A 193 -10.64 21.40 26.39
CA GLY A 193 -11.92 20.85 26.00
C GLY A 193 -11.82 20.17 24.63
N ASN A 194 -12.87 20.28 23.83
CA ASN A 194 -12.87 19.88 22.41
C ASN A 194 -12.79 21.13 21.55
N TYR A 195 -11.68 21.31 20.83
CA TYR A 195 -11.50 22.37 19.85
C TYR A 195 -11.37 21.75 18.46
N THR A 196 -12.01 22.33 17.45
CA THR A 196 -11.97 21.83 16.08
C THR A 196 -11.53 22.90 15.10
N TYR A 197 -10.56 22.57 14.26
CA TYR A 197 -10.08 23.39 13.15
C TYR A 197 -10.47 22.74 11.82
N THR A 198 -11.22 23.46 10.98
CA THR A 198 -11.68 22.93 9.69
C THR A 198 -10.69 23.27 8.58
N ILE A 199 -10.26 22.25 7.83
CA ILE A 199 -9.47 22.38 6.61
C ILE A 199 -10.38 22.11 5.41
N GLN A 200 -10.29 22.98 4.40
CA GLN A 200 -10.97 22.85 3.12
C GLN A 200 -9.97 22.46 2.05
N GLY A 201 -10.08 21.24 1.50
CA GLY A 201 -9.15 20.69 0.51
C GLY A 201 -7.71 20.54 1.00
N LEU A 202 -7.01 19.55 0.44
CA LEU A 202 -5.57 19.39 0.64
C LEU A 202 -4.99 18.60 -0.54
N HIS A 203 -4.26 19.30 -1.41
CA HIS A 203 -3.59 18.66 -2.55
C HIS A 203 -2.53 17.66 -2.09
N ALA A 204 -2.25 16.66 -2.93
CA ALA A 204 -1.19 15.70 -2.74
C ALA A 204 0.15 16.41 -2.54
N ASP A 205 0.95 15.87 -1.61
CA ASP A 205 2.25 16.41 -1.19
C ASP A 205 2.21 17.84 -0.62
N ARG A 206 1.02 18.32 -0.21
CA ARG A 206 0.87 19.61 0.46
C ARG A 206 0.51 19.44 1.93
N ARG A 207 0.99 20.39 2.73
CA ARG A 207 0.69 20.51 4.15
C ARG A 207 -0.18 21.71 4.46
N LYS A 208 -1.01 21.61 5.49
CA LYS A 208 -1.73 22.73 6.12
C LYS A 208 -1.61 22.64 7.63
N THR A 209 -1.42 23.78 8.28
CA THR A 209 -1.32 23.86 9.74
C THR A 209 -2.70 24.08 10.34
N ALA A 210 -3.09 23.21 11.27
CA ALA A 210 -4.26 23.36 12.12
C ALA A 210 -3.86 24.00 13.44
N TYR A 211 -4.72 24.86 13.98
CA TYR A 211 -4.45 25.63 15.19
C TYR A 211 -5.51 25.37 16.26
N ALA A 212 -5.15 25.51 17.53
CA ALA A 212 -6.10 25.59 18.64
C ALA A 212 -5.61 26.58 19.70
N PHE A 213 -6.55 27.31 20.30
CA PHE A 213 -6.25 28.34 21.29
C PHE A 213 -6.58 27.86 22.70
N ILE A 214 -5.63 28.00 23.62
CA ILE A 214 -5.78 27.74 25.06
C ILE A 214 -5.67 29.07 25.79
N ASP A 215 -6.74 29.44 26.48
CA ASP A 215 -6.81 30.65 27.30
C ASP A 215 -5.90 30.55 28.54
N SER A 216 -5.30 31.68 28.94
CA SER A 216 -4.43 31.81 30.11
C SER A 216 -5.03 31.31 31.42
N SER A 217 -6.35 31.40 31.60
CA SER A 217 -7.04 30.85 32.78
C SER A 217 -6.89 29.33 32.89
N LYS A 218 -6.79 28.64 31.74
CA LYS A 218 -6.63 27.19 31.63
C LYS A 218 -5.18 26.74 31.72
N THR A 219 -4.23 27.66 31.60
CA THR A 219 -2.79 27.41 31.77
C THR A 219 -2.27 27.80 33.16
N SER A 220 -3.18 28.06 34.11
CA SER A 220 -2.86 28.51 35.48
C SER A 220 -2.20 27.46 36.38
N ASN A 221 -2.30 26.19 36.01
CA ASN A 221 -1.72 25.06 36.74
C ASN A 221 -0.52 24.51 35.96
N PRO A 222 0.71 24.61 36.51
CA PRO A 222 1.88 23.94 35.93
C PRO A 222 1.67 22.43 35.87
N GLY A 223 2.18 21.81 34.81
CA GLY A 223 2.04 20.36 34.61
C GLY A 223 2.20 19.94 33.15
N THR A 224 2.17 18.63 32.93
CA THR A 224 2.26 18.04 31.60
C THR A 224 0.90 17.52 31.16
N TYR A 225 0.44 17.96 30.00
CA TYR A 225 -0.89 17.68 29.47
C TYR A 225 -0.78 16.92 28.15
N SER A 226 -1.46 15.78 28.05
CA SER A 226 -1.54 14.98 26.82
C SER A 226 -2.71 15.42 25.95
N ILE A 227 -2.44 15.97 24.77
CA ILE A 227 -3.45 16.48 23.84
C ILE A 227 -3.69 15.42 22.77
N TYR A 228 -4.88 14.82 22.80
CA TYR A 228 -5.33 13.91 21.75
C TYR A 228 -5.76 14.73 20.54
N ILE A 229 -5.10 14.51 19.40
CA ILE A 229 -5.39 15.19 18.14
C ILE A 229 -5.85 14.15 17.15
N ASN A 230 -6.96 14.39 16.45
CA ASN A 230 -7.39 13.51 15.37
C ASN A 230 -8.03 14.25 14.19
N ILE A 231 -7.92 13.65 13.03
CA ILE A 231 -8.61 14.03 11.80
C ILE A 231 -9.98 13.34 11.79
N THR A 232 -11.01 14.12 11.53
CA THR A 232 -12.40 13.67 11.47
C THR A 232 -13.03 14.17 10.17
N GLU A 233 -13.52 13.23 9.37
CA GLU A 233 -14.21 13.53 8.12
C GLU A 233 -15.68 13.89 8.36
N TYR A 234 -16.26 14.66 7.45
CA TYR A 234 -17.70 14.88 7.45
C TYR A 234 -18.40 13.63 6.88
N PRO A 235 -19.47 13.11 7.54
CA PRO A 235 -20.17 11.92 7.07
C PRO A 235 -20.71 12.03 5.63
N THR A 236 -20.99 13.25 5.17
CA THR A 236 -21.50 13.55 3.83
C THR A 236 -20.41 13.68 2.77
N GLN A 237 -19.14 13.74 3.17
CA GLN A 237 -17.98 13.92 2.30
C GLN A 237 -16.81 13.03 2.77
N PRO A 238 -16.96 11.70 2.77
CA PRO A 238 -15.90 10.81 3.20
C PRO A 238 -14.68 10.94 2.29
N ILE A 239 -13.50 10.90 2.90
CA ILE A 239 -12.22 10.88 2.19
C ILE A 239 -11.80 9.41 2.11
N ASN A 240 -11.63 8.92 0.89
CA ASN A 240 -11.12 7.58 0.66
C ASN A 240 -9.60 7.61 0.80
N GLU A 241 -9.11 7.26 1.98
CA GLU A 241 -7.70 7.27 2.33
C GLU A 241 -7.03 5.92 2.10
N SER A 242 -5.70 5.91 2.00
CA SER A 242 -4.95 4.65 1.95
C SER A 242 -4.85 4.04 3.34
N TYR A 243 -4.71 4.87 4.37
CA TYR A 243 -4.66 4.47 5.77
C TYR A 243 -5.34 5.51 6.65
N LYS A 244 -6.14 5.07 7.62
CA LYS A 244 -6.78 5.95 8.61
C LYS A 244 -6.16 5.83 10.00
N GLY A 245 -5.19 4.91 10.17
CA GLY A 245 -4.60 4.62 11.48
C GLY A 245 -3.58 5.67 11.94
N ASP A 246 -3.20 6.59 11.06
CA ASP A 246 -2.29 7.72 11.26
C ASP A 246 -3.01 9.09 11.25
N ASN A 247 -4.34 9.06 11.21
CA ASN A 247 -5.21 10.22 11.39
C ASN A 247 -5.31 10.68 12.85
N TRP A 248 -4.46 10.20 13.75
CA TRP A 248 -4.46 10.61 15.15
C TRP A 248 -3.03 10.70 15.70
N TYR A 249 -2.85 11.57 16.69
CA TYR A 249 -1.59 11.82 17.36
C TYR A 249 -1.82 12.25 18.81
N ASN A 250 -1.00 11.76 19.73
CA ASN A 250 -1.00 12.19 21.13
C ASN A 250 0.18 13.13 21.37
N ALA A 251 -0.11 14.43 21.37
CA ALA A 251 0.88 15.46 21.65
C ALA A 251 1.06 15.68 23.16
N THR A 252 2.19 16.24 23.56
CA THR A 252 2.46 16.62 24.96
C THR A 252 2.74 18.11 25.05
N LEU A 253 2.03 18.81 25.94
CA LEU A 253 2.25 20.22 26.26
C LEU A 253 2.65 20.34 27.74
N THR A 254 3.79 20.96 28.02
CA THR A 254 4.28 21.19 29.38
C THR A 254 4.12 22.65 29.77
N ILE A 255 3.35 22.92 30.82
CA ILE A 255 3.16 24.24 31.40
C ILE A 255 4.17 24.41 32.53
N THR A 256 5.03 25.40 32.37
CA THR A 256 6.12 25.74 33.29
C THR A 256 5.74 26.96 34.14
N THR A 257 6.26 27.04 35.37
CA THR A 257 6.02 28.16 36.30
C THR A 257 6.50 29.50 35.76
#